data_AF-Q0JKB6-F1
#
_entry.id   AF-Q0JKB6-F1
#
_cell.length_a   1.000
_cell.length_b   1.000
_cell.length_c   1.000
_cell.angle_alpha   90.00
_cell.angle_beta   90.00
_cell.angle_gamma   90.00
#
_symmetry.space_group_name_H-M   'P 1'
#
loop_
_entity.id
_entity.type
_entity.pdbx_description
1 polymer ?
#
loop_
_entity_poly.entity_id
_entity_poly.type
_entity_poly.pdbx_seq_one_letter_code
_entity_poly.pdbx_strand_id
1 'polypeptide(L)'
;LRKLISCWSKVIYTLFGNRKRPLLSCKSNYTLLAWCKNVLHAYQYELFVEFIYNIRKLTVFFCSLLNCSLRQRRKYIHDLFQEKPGHFELAQQLTVEADEASVDNSTTLERMNTFFKMACQSSCEGIMLKILDVDAGYSASKRCDSWLKVKRDYVGLGDSLDLVPIGAWYGNGRKAGWYSPFLMACYNPEYEEFQSVCRVMSGFSDEFYKEMKEFYSGDRILPKKPVYYKTDELPELWFSAEQVWEIRGADLTLSPVHHAAIGLVHPSRGISVRMPRYIRSRPDRSPEDCSTATDVASLFKAQTRKMEVSSDGQDTSH
;
A
#
# COMPACT_ATOMS: atom_id res chain seq x y z
N LEU A 1 20.40 7.41 8.61
CA LEU A 1 20.87 8.06 7.35
C LEU A 1 21.43 7.08 6.31
N ARG A 2 22.54 6.35 6.54
CA ARG A 2 23.07 5.38 5.53
C ARG A 2 22.10 4.24 5.14
N LYS A 3 21.28 3.75 6.09
CA LYS A 3 20.20 2.78 5.81
C LYS A 3 19.00 3.36 5.03
N LEU A 4 18.77 4.67 5.11
CA LEU A 4 17.70 5.39 4.38
C LEU A 4 18.14 5.74 2.94
N ILE A 5 19.41 6.14 2.77
CA ILE A 5 20.04 6.32 1.44
C ILE A 5 20.11 4.98 0.69
N SER A 6 20.42 3.89 1.41
CA SER A 6 20.34 2.53 0.84
C SER A 6 18.93 2.14 0.42
N CYS A 7 17.88 2.65 1.07
CA CYS A 7 16.49 2.32 0.75
C CYS A 7 16.04 3.01 -0.54
N TRP A 8 16.37 4.30 -0.73
CA TRP A 8 16.13 5.02 -1.99
C TRP A 8 16.95 4.44 -3.15
N SER A 9 18.22 4.08 -2.90
CA SER A 9 19.07 3.46 -3.91
C SER A 9 18.64 2.02 -4.27
N LYS A 10 18.12 1.24 -3.30
CA LYS A 10 17.55 -0.11 -3.53
C LYS A 10 16.18 -0.09 -4.20
N VAL A 11 15.29 0.85 -3.87
CA VAL A 11 14.01 1.02 -4.59
C VAL A 11 14.26 1.34 -6.07
N ILE A 12 15.30 2.13 -6.35
CA ILE A 12 15.76 2.40 -7.72
C ILE A 12 16.41 1.17 -8.37
N TYR A 13 17.21 0.37 -7.64
CA TYR A 13 17.88 -0.81 -8.21
C TYR A 13 16.97 -2.03 -8.40
N THR A 14 16.03 -2.29 -7.49
CA THR A 14 15.19 -3.50 -7.51
C THR A 14 13.99 -3.37 -8.46
N LEU A 15 13.53 -2.15 -8.76
CA LEU A 15 12.49 -1.90 -9.76
C LEU A 15 13.03 -1.90 -11.21
N PHE A 16 14.34 -1.71 -11.40
CA PHE A 16 15.00 -1.64 -12.70
C PHE A 16 16.04 -2.76 -12.84
N GLY A 17 15.55 -3.99 -13.03
CA GLY A 17 16.40 -5.10 -13.47
C GLY A 17 17.22 -4.72 -14.71
N ASN A 18 18.55 -4.76 -14.57
CA ASN A 18 19.57 -4.73 -15.62
C ASN A 18 19.55 -3.60 -16.68
N ARG A 19 18.80 -2.51 -16.53
CA ARG A 19 18.96 -1.33 -17.40
C ARG A 19 19.57 -0.17 -16.64
N LYS A 20 20.85 0.09 -16.92
CA LYS A 20 21.60 1.29 -16.53
C LYS A 20 20.88 2.55 -17.05
N ARG A 21 20.00 3.14 -16.25
CA ARG A 21 19.73 4.59 -16.26
C ARG A 21 19.03 4.99 -14.94
N PRO A 22 19.73 5.65 -14.01
CA PRO A 22 19.10 6.19 -12.81
C PRO A 22 18.11 7.30 -13.20
N LEU A 23 16.88 7.27 -12.66
CA LEU A 23 15.88 8.34 -12.83
C LEU A 23 16.40 9.72 -12.38
N LEU A 24 17.36 9.74 -11.45
CA LEU A 24 18.05 10.94 -10.96
C LEU A 24 19.23 11.39 -11.83
N SER A 25 19.52 10.70 -12.94
CA SER A 25 20.45 11.20 -13.96
C SER A 25 19.74 11.99 -15.06
N CYS A 26 18.43 12.20 -14.96
CA CYS A 26 17.64 12.96 -15.93
C CYS A 26 17.16 14.26 -15.28
N LYS A 27 17.82 15.38 -15.64
CA LYS A 27 17.40 16.75 -15.32
C LYS A 27 15.98 16.99 -15.87
N SER A 28 14.96 16.68 -15.09
CA SER A 28 13.55 16.84 -15.48
C SER A 28 12.75 17.40 -14.31
N ASN A 29 11.69 18.14 -14.61
CA ASN A 29 10.80 18.71 -13.62
C ASN A 29 9.75 17.67 -13.21
N TYR A 30 9.45 17.58 -11.92
CA TYR A 30 8.46 16.63 -11.39
C TYR A 30 7.52 17.32 -10.39
N THR A 31 6.33 16.75 -10.19
CA THR A 31 5.41 17.16 -9.12
C THR A 31 5.00 15.96 -8.29
N LEU A 32 4.96 16.15 -6.98
CA LEU A 32 4.39 15.22 -6.02
C LEU A 32 2.96 15.64 -5.70
N LEU A 33 2.02 14.71 -5.71
CA LEU A 33 0.62 14.93 -5.34
C LEU A 33 0.24 14.01 -4.18
N ALA A 34 -0.39 14.54 -3.13
CA ALA A 34 -0.96 13.71 -2.06
C ALA A 34 -2.18 12.93 -2.60
N TRP A 35 -2.33 11.66 -2.20
CA TRP A 35 -3.40 10.79 -2.71
C TRP A 35 -4.25 10.13 -1.60
N CYS A 36 -5.48 10.58 -1.44
CA CYS A 36 -6.46 10.06 -0.48
C CYS A 36 -7.59 9.29 -1.18
N LYS A 37 -8.06 8.18 -0.59
CA LYS A 37 -9.13 7.32 -1.16
C LYS A 37 -10.56 7.87 -1.00
N ASN A 38 -10.79 8.77 -0.04
CA ASN A 38 -12.15 9.21 0.34
C ASN A 38 -12.50 10.63 -0.11
N VAL A 39 -11.63 11.30 -0.88
CA VAL A 39 -12.01 12.51 -1.60
C VAL A 39 -12.44 12.06 -2.99
N LEU A 40 -13.66 12.45 -3.38
CA LEU A 40 -14.20 12.24 -4.72
C LEU A 40 -13.11 12.56 -5.76
N HIS A 41 -12.76 11.51 -6.49
CA HIS A 41 -11.58 11.44 -7.31
C HIS A 41 -11.74 12.28 -8.58
N ALA A 42 -11.26 13.53 -8.58
CA ALA A 42 -11.15 14.32 -9.82
C ALA A 42 -9.88 14.00 -10.65
N TYR A 43 -8.89 13.31 -10.06
CA TYR A 43 -7.57 13.11 -10.71
C TYR A 43 -7.21 11.68 -11.14
N GLN A 44 -8.05 10.69 -10.80
CA GLN A 44 -7.86 9.30 -11.27
C GLN A 44 -8.94 8.87 -12.26
N TYR A 45 -10.06 9.60 -12.29
CA TYR A 45 -11.04 9.59 -13.35
C TYR A 45 -11.08 11.01 -13.89
N GLU A 46 -10.56 11.25 -15.10
CA GLU A 46 -11.08 12.39 -15.86
C GLU A 46 -12.58 12.13 -15.99
N LEU A 47 -13.38 12.94 -15.26
CA LEU A 47 -14.83 13.08 -15.39
C LEU A 47 -15.66 11.82 -15.10
N PHE A 48 -16.18 11.69 -13.88
CA PHE A 48 -17.50 11.08 -13.69
C PHE A 48 -18.20 11.73 -12.50
N VAL A 49 -19.09 12.70 -12.78
CA VAL A 49 -20.48 12.82 -12.29
C VAL A 49 -21.05 14.19 -12.73
N GLU A 50 -22.21 14.10 -13.41
CA GLU A 50 -23.15 15.12 -13.89
C GLU A 50 -22.68 16.20 -14.87
N PHE A 51 -22.96 16.03 -16.17
CA PHE A 51 -23.51 17.06 -17.08
C PHE A 51 -23.72 16.45 -18.49
N ILE A 52 -24.83 15.71 -18.68
CA ILE A 52 -25.07 14.88 -19.89
C ILE A 52 -25.27 15.68 -21.20
N TYR A 53 -25.35 17.02 -21.19
CA TYR A 53 -25.56 17.80 -22.42
C TYR A 53 -24.31 18.50 -23.00
N ASN A 54 -23.18 18.57 -22.26
CA ASN A 54 -21.99 19.34 -22.65
C ASN A 54 -20.76 18.50 -23.07
N ILE A 55 -20.93 17.18 -23.22
CA ILE A 55 -19.82 16.23 -23.40
C ILE A 55 -19.12 16.38 -24.75
N ARG A 56 -19.80 16.73 -25.85
CA ARG A 56 -19.14 16.79 -27.17
C ARG A 56 -18.06 17.88 -27.28
N LYS A 57 -18.26 19.06 -26.67
CA LYS A 57 -17.26 20.15 -26.69
C LYS A 57 -16.13 19.90 -25.69
N LEU A 58 -16.46 19.38 -24.51
CA LEU A 58 -15.48 19.06 -23.48
C LEU A 58 -14.57 17.91 -23.93
N THR A 59 -15.13 16.83 -24.50
CA THR A 59 -14.34 15.69 -24.98
C THR A 59 -13.38 16.09 -26.11
N VAL A 60 -13.78 16.95 -27.05
CA VAL A 60 -12.87 17.44 -28.10
C VAL A 60 -11.74 18.31 -27.52
N PHE A 61 -12.05 19.17 -26.54
CA PHE A 61 -11.06 19.96 -25.83
C PHE A 61 -10.08 19.07 -25.04
N PHE A 62 -10.59 18.08 -24.30
CA PHE A 62 -9.78 17.13 -23.53
C PHE A 62 -8.93 16.21 -24.42
N CYS A 63 -9.44 15.77 -25.58
CA CYS A 63 -8.64 15.02 -26.57
C CYS A 63 -7.44 15.84 -27.07
N SER A 64 -7.59 17.15 -27.23
CA SER A 64 -6.47 18.04 -27.60
C SER A 64 -5.42 18.18 -26.50
N LEU A 65 -5.80 17.98 -25.24
CA LEU A 65 -4.90 18.11 -24.09
C LEU A 65 -4.06 16.86 -23.80
N LEU A 66 -4.41 15.71 -24.39
CA LEU A 66 -3.71 14.44 -24.18
C LEU A 66 -2.22 14.54 -24.53
N ASN A 67 -1.88 15.29 -25.59
CA ASN A 67 -0.51 15.48 -26.04
C ASN A 67 0.20 16.67 -25.38
N CYS A 68 -0.52 17.51 -24.63
CA CYS A 68 0.09 18.60 -23.87
C CYS A 68 0.94 18.06 -22.71
N SER A 69 1.83 18.88 -22.17
CA SER A 69 2.55 18.50 -20.96
C SER A 69 1.62 18.49 -19.74
N LEU A 70 1.98 17.77 -18.68
CA LEU A 70 1.21 17.80 -17.44
C LEU A 70 1.16 19.21 -16.85
N ARG A 71 2.24 20.00 -16.98
CA ARG A 71 2.26 21.41 -16.53
C ARG A 71 1.18 22.23 -17.22
N GLN A 72 1.03 22.09 -18.53
CA GLN A 72 0.01 22.79 -19.31
C GLN A 72 -1.40 22.33 -18.92
N ARG A 73 -1.64 21.02 -18.86
CA ARG A 73 -2.95 20.48 -18.43
C ARG A 73 -3.33 20.97 -17.03
N ARG A 74 -2.38 20.99 -16.10
CA ARG A 74 -2.60 21.45 -14.72
C ARG A 74 -2.98 22.93 -14.67
N LYS A 75 -2.33 23.78 -15.47
CA LYS A 75 -2.70 25.19 -15.58
C LYS A 75 -4.16 25.35 -16.02
N TYR A 76 -4.59 24.64 -17.06
CA TYR A 76 -5.99 24.68 -17.50
C TYR A 76 -6.96 24.22 -16.41
N ILE A 77 -6.64 23.18 -15.64
CA ILE A 77 -7.49 22.72 -14.54
C ILE A 77 -7.62 23.81 -13.46
N HIS A 78 -6.51 24.46 -13.06
CA HIS A 78 -6.57 25.54 -12.08
C HIS A 78 -7.35 26.76 -12.60
N ASP A 79 -7.25 27.07 -13.89
CA ASP A 79 -7.94 28.21 -14.49
C ASP A 79 -9.45 27.94 -14.69
N LEU A 80 -9.84 26.68 -14.92
CA LEU A 80 -11.22 26.28 -15.20
C LEU A 80 -12.06 25.99 -13.96
N PHE A 81 -11.44 25.51 -12.87
CA PHE A 81 -12.16 25.05 -11.69
C PHE A 81 -11.88 25.94 -10.48
N GLN A 82 -12.93 26.24 -9.72
CA GLN A 82 -12.86 26.93 -8.44
C GLN A 82 -13.03 25.92 -7.31
N GLU A 83 -12.10 25.94 -6.35
CA GLU A 83 -12.15 25.04 -5.20
C GLU A 83 -13.29 25.43 -4.24
N LYS A 84 -14.00 24.42 -3.73
CA LYS A 84 -14.99 24.53 -2.68
C LYS A 84 -14.62 23.55 -1.57
N PRO A 85 -14.17 24.03 -0.39
CA PRO A 85 -13.75 23.17 0.71
C PRO A 85 -14.79 22.08 1.06
N GLY A 86 -14.33 20.86 1.29
CA GLY A 86 -15.16 19.70 1.62
C GLY A 86 -16.02 19.16 0.48
N HIS A 87 -15.98 19.77 -0.71
CA HIS A 87 -16.76 19.33 -1.88
C HIS A 87 -15.86 19.06 -3.09
N PHE A 88 -15.07 20.05 -3.49
CA PHE A 88 -14.18 19.99 -4.64
C PHE A 88 -12.89 20.72 -4.31
N GLU A 89 -11.82 19.97 -4.08
CA GLU A 89 -10.50 20.51 -3.79
C GLU A 89 -9.49 19.82 -4.72
N LEU A 90 -8.55 20.61 -5.21
CA LEU A 90 -7.47 20.11 -6.03
C LEU A 90 -6.45 19.41 -5.12
N ALA A 91 -5.75 18.42 -5.68
CA ALA A 91 -4.78 17.67 -4.91
C ALA A 91 -3.62 18.58 -4.48
N GLN A 92 -3.29 18.57 -3.18
CA GLN A 92 -2.11 19.25 -2.68
C GLN A 92 -0.85 18.79 -3.42
N GLN A 93 0.08 19.73 -3.63
CA GLN A 93 1.20 19.50 -4.53
C GLN A 93 2.52 20.13 -4.08
N LEU A 94 3.61 19.49 -4.45
CA LEU A 94 4.98 20.00 -4.35
C LEU A 94 5.67 19.85 -5.70
N THR A 95 6.05 20.97 -6.32
CA THR A 95 6.81 20.99 -7.57
C THR A 95 8.32 21.06 -7.27
N VAL A 96 9.09 20.21 -7.95
CA VAL A 96 10.55 20.15 -7.92
C VAL A 96 11.04 20.40 -9.34
N GLU A 97 11.74 21.50 -9.53
CA GLU A 97 12.31 21.87 -10.83
C GLU A 97 13.65 21.13 -11.08
N ALA A 98 14.11 21.11 -12.33
CA ALA A 98 15.16 20.22 -12.82
C ALA A 98 16.55 20.57 -12.25
N ASP A 99 16.75 21.82 -11.84
CA ASP A 99 17.92 22.32 -11.14
C ASP A 99 17.93 21.87 -9.66
N GLU A 100 16.76 21.67 -9.06
CA GLU A 100 16.61 21.15 -7.70
C GLU A 100 16.64 19.61 -7.62
N ALA A 101 16.39 18.92 -8.74
CA ALA A 101 16.21 17.47 -8.85
C ALA A 101 17.53 16.67 -8.78
N SER A 102 18.25 16.77 -7.66
CA SER A 102 19.47 16.02 -7.38
C SER A 102 19.38 15.20 -6.09
N VAL A 103 20.00 14.01 -6.07
CA VAL A 103 20.10 13.15 -4.87
C VAL A 103 20.87 13.84 -3.75
N ASP A 104 21.84 14.67 -4.12
CA ASP A 104 22.72 15.34 -3.16
C ASP A 104 22.10 16.63 -2.60
N ASN A 105 20.96 17.05 -3.14
CA ASN A 105 20.22 18.21 -2.63
C ASN A 105 19.39 17.81 -1.40
N SER A 106 20.02 17.92 -0.23
CA SER A 106 19.40 17.62 1.06
C SER A 106 18.12 18.40 1.31
N THR A 107 18.05 19.67 0.89
CA THR A 107 16.90 20.55 1.08
C THR A 107 15.68 20.06 0.29
N THR A 108 15.87 19.69 -0.98
CA THR A 108 14.81 19.11 -1.81
C THR A 108 14.31 17.80 -1.20
N LEU A 109 15.22 16.93 -0.78
CA LEU A 109 14.86 15.67 -0.14
C LEU A 109 14.07 15.87 1.16
N GLU A 110 14.44 16.85 1.99
CA GLU A 110 13.71 17.17 3.21
C GLU A 110 12.30 17.70 2.93
N ARG A 111 12.15 18.57 1.93
CA ARG A 111 10.83 19.06 1.46
C ARG A 111 9.96 17.90 0.97
N MET A 112 10.51 17.01 0.14
CA MET A 112 9.77 15.83 -0.37
C MET A 112 9.36 14.88 0.76
N ASN A 113 10.26 14.62 1.72
CA ASN A 113 9.95 13.76 2.87
C ASN A 113 8.90 14.40 3.80
N THR A 114 8.97 15.71 4.00
CA THR A 114 7.98 16.45 4.79
C THR A 114 6.61 16.39 4.11
N PHE A 115 6.56 16.66 2.80
CA PHE A 115 5.33 16.52 2.01
C PHE A 115 4.74 15.11 2.07
N PHE A 116 5.58 14.08 1.97
CA PHE A 116 5.15 12.69 2.14
C PHE A 116 4.54 12.40 3.51
N LYS A 117 5.19 12.87 4.59
CA LYS A 117 4.68 12.71 5.97
C LYS A 117 3.35 13.43 6.17
N MET A 118 3.24 14.67 5.68
CA MET A 118 1.99 15.45 5.75
C MET A 118 0.85 14.77 5.00
N ALA A 119 1.12 14.22 3.80
CA ALA A 119 0.14 13.44 3.07
C ALA A 119 -0.34 12.22 3.89
N CYS A 120 0.60 11.45 4.47
CA CYS A 120 0.26 10.29 5.29
C CYS A 120 -0.50 10.65 6.58
N GLN A 121 -0.22 11.82 7.17
CA GLN A 121 -0.94 12.35 8.34
C GLN A 121 -2.35 12.83 7.97
N SER A 122 -2.53 13.33 6.75
CA SER A 122 -3.82 13.79 6.21
C SER A 122 -4.66 12.65 5.64
N SER A 123 -4.50 11.43 6.17
CA SER A 123 -5.23 10.23 5.74
C SER A 123 -5.01 9.81 4.27
N CYS A 124 -3.94 10.27 3.62
CA CYS A 124 -3.59 9.84 2.27
C CYS A 124 -2.69 8.59 2.28
N GLU A 125 -2.80 7.75 1.26
CA GLU A 125 -2.04 6.48 1.14
C GLU A 125 -0.54 6.73 0.87
N GLY A 126 -0.22 7.92 0.35
CA GLY A 126 1.12 8.38 0.05
C GLY A 126 1.10 9.52 -0.96
N ILE A 127 2.11 9.55 -1.84
CA ILE A 127 2.27 10.58 -2.88
C ILE A 127 2.42 9.96 -4.27
N MET A 128 1.96 10.69 -5.27
CA MET A 128 2.13 10.41 -6.69
C MET A 128 3.17 11.37 -7.26
N LEU A 129 4.30 10.84 -7.72
CA LEU A 129 5.30 11.59 -8.47
C LEU A 129 4.95 11.55 -9.95
N LYS A 130 4.84 12.71 -10.59
CA LYS A 130 4.51 12.84 -12.01
C LYS A 130 5.50 13.74 -12.73
N ILE A 131 5.98 13.31 -13.90
CA ILE A 131 6.82 14.16 -14.77
C ILE A 131 5.97 15.31 -15.31
N LEU A 132 6.50 16.53 -15.26
CA LEU A 132 5.77 17.73 -15.66
C LEU A 132 5.87 18.03 -17.16
N ASP A 133 7.07 17.90 -17.72
CA ASP A 133 7.40 18.49 -19.01
C ASP A 133 7.85 17.46 -20.06
N VAL A 134 8.87 16.65 -19.77
CA VAL A 134 9.41 15.66 -20.72
C VAL A 134 8.56 14.39 -20.74
N ASP A 135 8.09 13.99 -21.93
CA ASP A 135 7.22 12.81 -22.12
C ASP A 135 6.00 12.76 -21.17
N ALA A 136 5.49 13.94 -20.81
CA ALA A 136 4.43 14.13 -19.82
C ALA A 136 3.01 14.13 -20.42
N GLY A 137 2.84 13.56 -21.62
CA GLY A 137 1.54 13.33 -22.24
C GLY A 137 0.67 12.38 -21.42
N TYR A 138 -0.65 12.44 -21.63
CA TYR A 138 -1.59 11.50 -21.03
C TYR A 138 -1.98 10.41 -22.02
N SER A 139 -1.56 9.17 -21.74
CA SER A 139 -1.90 8.01 -22.56
C SER A 139 -2.92 7.15 -21.84
N ALA A 140 -4.20 7.41 -22.10
CA ALA A 140 -5.28 6.52 -21.67
C ALA A 140 -4.99 5.10 -22.18
N SER A 141 -5.11 4.08 -21.32
CA SER A 141 -4.80 2.65 -21.55
C SER A 141 -3.34 2.18 -21.38
N LYS A 142 -2.35 3.07 -21.28
CA LYS A 142 -0.94 2.64 -21.09
C LYS A 142 -0.45 2.88 -19.66
N ARG A 143 0.15 1.84 -19.08
CA ARG A 143 0.96 2.01 -17.87
C ARG A 143 2.26 2.71 -18.28
N CYS A 144 2.44 3.93 -17.82
CA CYS A 144 3.60 4.76 -18.10
C CYS A 144 4.45 4.93 -16.83
N ASP A 145 5.76 4.99 -17.01
CA ASP A 145 6.72 5.25 -15.92
C ASP A 145 6.79 6.73 -15.55
N SER A 146 6.02 7.58 -16.25
CA SER A 146 5.92 9.01 -15.94
C SER A 146 5.21 9.27 -14.62
N TRP A 147 4.44 8.29 -14.11
CA TRP A 147 3.69 8.39 -12.86
C TRP A 147 4.14 7.29 -11.88
N LEU A 148 4.74 7.68 -10.77
CA LEU A 148 5.21 6.77 -9.73
C LEU A 148 4.42 6.96 -8.45
N LYS A 149 3.95 5.86 -7.87
CA LYS A 149 3.26 5.84 -6.59
C LYS A 149 4.24 5.50 -5.48
N VAL A 150 4.38 6.40 -4.52
CA VAL A 150 5.19 6.19 -3.31
C VAL A 150 4.23 6.10 -2.14
N LYS A 151 4.21 4.94 -1.48
CA LYS A 151 3.27 4.63 -0.40
C LYS A 151 4.00 4.42 0.92
N ARG A 152 3.28 4.60 2.03
CA ARG A 152 3.82 4.42 3.39
C ARG A 152 4.44 3.05 3.62
N ASP A 153 3.84 2.00 3.08
CA ASP A 153 4.32 0.61 3.22
C ASP A 153 5.65 0.34 2.51
N TYR A 154 6.04 1.16 1.53
CA TYR A 154 7.27 0.99 0.76
C TYR A 154 8.51 1.57 1.42
N VAL A 155 8.35 2.59 2.26
CA VAL A 155 9.47 3.35 2.86
C VAL A 155 9.82 2.90 4.28
N GLY A 156 9.37 1.72 4.70
CA GLY A 156 9.65 1.15 6.02
C GLY A 156 9.01 1.90 7.20
N LEU A 157 8.04 2.78 6.91
CA LEU A 157 7.26 3.54 7.91
C LEU A 157 5.87 2.90 8.17
N GLY A 158 5.59 1.76 7.51
CA GLY A 158 4.38 0.98 7.71
C GLY A 158 4.58 -0.03 8.84
N ASP A 159 3.57 -0.12 9.71
CA ASP A 159 3.53 -1.08 10.81
C ASP A 159 3.56 -2.51 10.24
N SER A 160 4.37 -3.38 10.84
CA SER A 160 4.50 -4.79 10.44
C SER A 160 4.04 -5.70 11.57
N LEU A 161 3.56 -6.88 11.20
CA LEU A 161 3.16 -7.95 12.10
C LEU A 161 4.03 -9.17 11.85
N ASP A 162 4.51 -9.79 12.91
CA ASP A 162 5.14 -11.10 12.84
C ASP A 162 4.03 -12.15 12.94
N LEU A 163 3.77 -12.90 11.88
CA LEU A 163 2.62 -13.81 11.78
C LEU A 163 3.06 -15.23 11.41
N VAL A 164 2.26 -16.22 11.81
CA VAL A 164 2.49 -17.64 11.56
C VAL A 164 1.69 -18.11 10.35
N PRO A 165 2.31 -18.75 9.34
CA PRO A 165 1.58 -19.42 8.27
C PRO A 165 0.94 -20.71 8.80
N ILE A 166 -0.39 -20.77 8.77
CA ILE A 166 -1.19 -21.89 9.28
C ILE A 166 -1.86 -22.73 8.19
N GLY A 167 -1.75 -22.30 6.93
CA GLY A 167 -2.24 -23.04 5.77
C GLY A 167 -1.97 -22.31 4.44
N ALA A 168 -2.36 -22.92 3.33
CA ALA A 168 -2.25 -22.32 2.00
C ALA A 168 -3.23 -22.91 0.98
N TRP A 169 -3.31 -22.26 -0.17
CA TRP A 169 -3.97 -22.75 -1.39
C TRP A 169 -2.93 -22.97 -2.49
N TYR A 170 -3.26 -23.76 -3.51
CA TYR A 170 -2.47 -23.78 -4.73
C TYR A 170 -2.68 -22.50 -5.54
N GLY A 171 -1.58 -21.93 -6.03
CA GLY A 171 -1.62 -20.73 -6.85
C GLY A 171 -2.22 -20.98 -8.22
N ASN A 172 -2.71 -19.90 -8.83
CA ASN A 172 -3.25 -19.90 -10.19
C ASN A 172 -2.25 -19.28 -11.19
N GLY A 173 -2.38 -19.62 -12.48
CA GLY A 173 -1.59 -19.03 -13.56
C GLY A 173 -0.09 -19.26 -13.41
N ARG A 174 0.72 -18.19 -13.38
CA ARG A 174 2.19 -18.28 -13.17
C ARG A 174 2.55 -19.01 -11.87
N LYS A 175 1.66 -18.99 -10.88
CA LYS A 175 1.88 -19.64 -9.58
C LYS A 175 1.27 -21.04 -9.48
N ALA A 176 0.79 -21.59 -10.61
CA ALA A 176 0.32 -22.96 -10.67
C ALA A 176 1.41 -23.91 -10.16
N GLY A 177 1.06 -24.75 -9.19
CA GLY A 177 1.97 -25.70 -8.55
C GLY A 177 2.78 -25.19 -7.36
N TRP A 178 2.63 -23.91 -6.98
CA TRP A 178 3.19 -23.33 -5.77
C TRP A 178 2.11 -23.03 -4.73
N TYR A 179 2.49 -22.98 -3.45
CA TYR A 179 1.59 -22.53 -2.38
C TYR A 179 1.43 -21.00 -2.46
N SER A 180 0.24 -20.52 -2.82
CA SER A 180 -0.12 -19.10 -2.83
C SER A 180 -1.63 -18.92 -3.04
N PRO A 181 -2.36 -18.18 -2.18
CA PRO A 181 -1.87 -17.48 -0.99
C PRO A 181 -1.52 -18.41 0.18
N PHE A 182 -0.77 -17.87 1.14
CA PHE A 182 -0.62 -18.43 2.48
C PHE A 182 -1.61 -17.77 3.44
N LEU A 183 -2.24 -18.55 4.32
CA LEU A 183 -3.07 -18.08 5.41
C LEU A 183 -2.19 -17.78 6.63
N MET A 184 -2.18 -16.53 7.06
CA MET A 184 -1.37 -16.06 8.19
C MET A 184 -2.23 -15.84 9.43
N ALA A 185 -1.67 -16.14 10.60
CA ALA A 185 -2.33 -16.01 11.90
C ALA A 185 -1.46 -15.28 12.94
N CYS A 186 -2.13 -14.61 13.88
CA CYS A 186 -1.55 -14.10 15.11
C CYS A 186 -1.82 -15.07 16.26
N TYR A 187 -1.05 -14.97 17.35
CA TYR A 187 -1.25 -15.81 18.53
C TYR A 187 -2.16 -15.13 19.56
N ASN A 188 -3.04 -15.89 20.20
CA ASN A 188 -3.80 -15.44 21.36
C ASN A 188 -3.36 -16.23 22.59
N PRO A 189 -2.61 -15.61 23.51
CA PRO A 189 -2.09 -16.30 24.70
C PRO A 189 -3.17 -16.65 25.73
N GLU A 190 -4.35 -16.02 25.70
CA GLU A 190 -5.42 -16.30 26.68
C GLU A 190 -6.09 -17.66 26.43
N TYR A 191 -6.26 -18.04 25.17
CA TYR A 191 -6.90 -19.30 24.75
C TYR A 191 -5.93 -20.26 24.04
N GLU A 192 -4.63 -19.91 24.01
CA GLU A 192 -3.56 -20.68 23.36
C GLU A 192 -3.91 -21.09 21.92
N GLU A 193 -4.37 -20.12 21.13
CA GLU A 193 -4.90 -20.34 19.78
C GLU A 193 -4.28 -19.41 18.73
N PHE A 194 -4.21 -19.89 17.49
CA PHE A 194 -3.83 -19.09 16.33
C PHE A 194 -5.07 -18.56 15.62
N GLN A 195 -5.19 -17.25 15.53
CA GLN A 195 -6.33 -16.57 14.91
C GLN A 195 -5.93 -16.02 13.54
N SER A 196 -6.67 -16.36 12.48
CA SER A 196 -6.31 -15.89 11.14
C SER A 196 -6.45 -14.39 11.01
N VAL A 197 -5.49 -13.79 10.28
CA VAL A 197 -5.37 -12.34 10.06
C VAL A 197 -5.53 -12.01 8.58
N CYS A 198 -4.79 -12.68 7.69
CA CYS A 198 -4.81 -12.32 6.27
C CYS A 198 -4.33 -13.44 5.36
N ARG A 199 -4.58 -13.27 4.05
CA ARG A 199 -4.00 -14.09 2.98
C ARG A 199 -2.84 -13.37 2.32
N VAL A 200 -1.66 -13.95 2.31
CA VAL A 200 -0.45 -13.36 1.71
C VAL A 200 -0.16 -14.02 0.37
N MET A 201 -0.17 -13.20 -0.69
CA MET A 201 0.08 -13.64 -2.07
C MET A 201 1.22 -12.87 -2.75
N SER A 202 1.99 -12.06 -2.03
CA SER A 202 3.05 -11.24 -2.64
C SER A 202 4.22 -11.02 -1.69
N GLY A 203 5.37 -10.65 -2.25
CA GLY A 203 6.63 -10.49 -1.50
C GLY A 203 7.58 -11.69 -1.61
N PHE A 204 7.15 -12.77 -2.26
CA PHE A 204 7.91 -14.01 -2.39
C PHE A 204 8.82 -14.02 -3.63
N SER A 205 10.04 -14.53 -3.49
CA SER A 205 10.92 -14.88 -4.61
C SER A 205 10.60 -16.28 -5.15
N ASP A 206 11.17 -16.63 -6.31
CA ASP A 206 11.00 -17.98 -6.87
C ASP A 206 11.72 -19.03 -6.00
N GLU A 207 12.83 -18.67 -5.35
CA GLU A 207 13.55 -19.49 -4.37
C GLU A 207 12.70 -19.75 -3.13
N PHE A 208 12.01 -18.74 -2.62
CA PHE A 208 11.10 -18.89 -1.47
C PHE A 208 10.03 -19.94 -1.72
N TYR A 209 9.42 -19.96 -2.92
CA TYR A 209 8.40 -20.96 -3.22
C TYR A 209 8.96 -22.38 -3.25
N LYS A 210 10.20 -22.57 -3.70
CA LYS A 210 10.89 -23.87 -3.67
C LYS A 210 11.11 -24.31 -2.22
N GLU A 211 11.72 -23.44 -1.42
CA GLU A 211 12.01 -23.70 -0.01
C GLU A 211 10.73 -24.02 0.78
N MET A 212 9.65 -23.25 0.60
CA MET A 212 8.40 -23.49 1.32
C MET A 212 7.66 -24.74 0.89
N LYS A 213 7.79 -25.13 -0.38
CA LYS A 213 7.21 -26.38 -0.88
C LYS A 213 7.94 -27.61 -0.34
N GLU A 214 9.25 -27.51 -0.16
CA GLU A 214 10.07 -28.54 0.48
C GLU A 214 9.83 -28.60 1.98
N PHE A 215 9.80 -27.44 2.65
CA PHE A 215 9.55 -27.33 4.08
C PHE A 215 8.18 -27.87 4.45
N TYR A 216 7.11 -27.36 3.84
CA TYR A 216 5.74 -27.86 4.05
C TYR A 216 5.47 -29.07 3.17
N SER A 217 6.06 -30.20 3.57
CA SER A 217 5.85 -31.52 3.00
C SER A 217 5.67 -32.56 4.12
N GLY A 218 5.12 -33.73 3.77
CA GLY A 218 4.96 -34.83 4.72
C GLY A 218 4.06 -34.48 5.89
N ASP A 219 4.59 -34.65 7.11
CA ASP A 219 3.91 -34.46 8.38
C ASP A 219 3.59 -32.99 8.72
N ARG A 220 4.29 -32.05 8.09
CA ARG A 220 3.99 -30.60 8.23
C ARG A 220 2.73 -30.17 7.48
N ILE A 221 2.19 -31.03 6.61
CA ILE A 221 0.86 -30.85 6.03
C ILE A 221 -0.13 -31.65 6.88
N LEU A 222 -0.97 -30.94 7.61
CA LEU A 222 -1.93 -31.53 8.52
C LEU A 222 -3.15 -32.03 7.74
N PRO A 223 -3.68 -33.22 8.07
CA PRO A 223 -4.80 -33.82 7.35
C PRO A 223 -6.13 -33.08 7.57
N LYS A 224 -6.23 -32.28 8.64
CA LYS A 224 -7.42 -31.50 9.01
C LYS A 224 -7.03 -30.25 9.79
N LYS A 225 -7.93 -29.27 9.82
CA LYS A 225 -7.80 -28.05 10.63
C LYS A 225 -7.62 -28.39 12.11
N PRO A 226 -6.52 -27.97 12.76
CA PRO A 226 -6.37 -28.03 14.21
C PRO A 226 -7.46 -27.24 14.95
N VAL A 227 -7.87 -27.71 16.13
CA VAL A 227 -8.94 -27.08 16.94
C VAL A 227 -8.56 -25.68 17.44
N TYR A 228 -7.25 -25.48 17.68
CA TYR A 228 -6.65 -24.23 18.11
C TYR A 228 -6.38 -23.25 16.94
N TYR A 229 -6.79 -23.57 15.71
CA TYR A 229 -6.80 -22.61 14.59
C TYR A 229 -8.19 -21.99 14.43
N LYS A 230 -8.32 -20.69 14.73
CA LYS A 230 -9.56 -19.93 14.60
C LYS A 230 -9.59 -19.16 13.29
N THR A 231 -10.46 -19.62 12.40
CA THR A 231 -10.65 -19.05 11.06
C THR A 231 -11.88 -19.66 10.40
N ASP A 232 -12.58 -18.83 9.62
CA ASP A 232 -13.62 -19.27 8.68
C ASP A 232 -13.06 -19.51 7.27
N GLU A 233 -11.78 -19.17 7.06
CA GLU A 233 -11.07 -19.52 5.84
C GLU A 233 -10.88 -21.03 5.68
N LEU A 234 -10.98 -21.49 4.43
CA LEU A 234 -10.81 -22.89 4.04
C LEU A 234 -9.63 -23.03 3.08
N PRO A 235 -8.38 -23.01 3.59
CA PRO A 235 -7.21 -23.41 2.82
C PRO A 235 -7.29 -24.88 2.42
N GLU A 236 -6.70 -25.20 1.27
CA GLU A 236 -6.60 -26.58 0.76
C GLU A 236 -5.57 -27.39 1.56
N LEU A 237 -4.56 -26.72 2.10
CA LEU A 237 -3.49 -27.31 2.89
C LEU A 237 -3.47 -26.64 4.26
N TRP A 238 -3.52 -27.45 5.32
CA TRP A 238 -3.29 -26.99 6.69
C TRP A 238 -1.83 -27.24 7.06
N PHE A 239 -1.20 -26.28 7.70
CA PHE A 239 0.23 -26.36 8.04
C PHE A 239 0.45 -26.46 9.54
N SER A 240 1.51 -27.16 9.95
CA SER A 240 2.06 -27.05 11.30
C SER A 240 2.59 -25.63 11.54
N ALA A 241 2.25 -25.06 12.70
CA ALA A 241 2.72 -23.76 13.14
C ALA A 241 4.19 -23.89 13.55
N GLU A 242 5.12 -23.65 12.63
CA GLU A 242 6.57 -23.76 12.87
C GLU A 242 7.37 -22.54 12.40
N GLN A 243 6.78 -21.71 11.53
CA GLN A 243 7.45 -20.56 10.93
C GLN A 243 6.84 -19.26 11.44
N VAL A 244 7.63 -18.18 11.48
CA VAL A 244 7.14 -16.83 11.74
C VAL A 244 7.66 -15.92 10.65
N TRP A 245 6.78 -15.12 10.04
CA TRP A 245 7.11 -14.21 8.96
C TRP A 245 6.74 -12.77 9.30
N GLU A 246 7.62 -11.84 8.98
CA GLU A 246 7.31 -10.42 9.02
C GLU A 246 6.42 -10.08 7.81
N ILE A 247 5.18 -9.70 8.09
CA ILE A 247 4.18 -9.29 7.11
C ILE A 247 3.91 -7.79 7.26
N ARG A 248 3.88 -7.08 6.14
CA ARG A 248 3.50 -5.66 6.10
C ARG A 248 2.27 -5.46 5.23
N GLY A 249 1.35 -4.61 5.66
CA GLY A 249 0.20 -4.19 4.87
C GLY A 249 0.12 -2.68 4.69
N ALA A 250 -0.88 -2.24 3.94
CA ALA A 250 -1.18 -0.82 3.78
C ALA A 250 -1.99 -0.29 4.98
N ASP A 251 -3.01 -1.02 5.39
CA ASP A 251 -3.96 -0.66 6.45
C ASP A 251 -4.62 -1.92 7.05
N LEU A 252 -5.19 -1.79 8.24
CA LEU A 252 -6.00 -2.80 8.90
C LEU A 252 -7.50 -2.50 8.70
N THR A 253 -8.29 -3.54 8.49
CA THR A 253 -9.73 -3.45 8.19
C THR A 253 -10.52 -4.49 8.97
N LEU A 254 -11.81 -4.24 9.23
CA LEU A 254 -12.68 -5.25 9.80
C LEU A 254 -12.95 -6.34 8.75
N SER A 255 -12.84 -7.61 9.16
CA SER A 255 -13.02 -8.76 8.30
C SER A 255 -14.15 -9.66 8.81
N PRO A 256 -15.02 -10.17 7.92
CA PRO A 256 -16.04 -11.14 8.28
C PRO A 256 -15.52 -12.58 8.41
N VAL A 257 -14.33 -12.90 7.89
CA VAL A 257 -13.81 -14.29 7.81
C VAL A 257 -12.55 -14.54 8.63
N HIS A 258 -11.87 -13.48 9.04
CA HIS A 258 -10.67 -13.54 9.86
C HIS A 258 -11.04 -13.34 11.32
N HIS A 259 -10.41 -14.11 12.21
CA HIS A 259 -10.80 -14.17 13.62
C HIS A 259 -9.88 -13.39 14.56
N ALA A 260 -8.78 -12.84 14.04
CA ALA A 260 -7.87 -12.03 14.84
C ALA A 260 -8.61 -10.89 15.54
N ALA A 261 -8.46 -10.82 16.86
CA ALA A 261 -9.00 -9.75 17.70
C ALA A 261 -10.55 -9.59 17.68
N ILE A 262 -11.31 -10.66 17.36
CA ILE A 262 -12.75 -10.69 17.60
C ILE A 262 -13.02 -10.38 19.08
N GLY A 263 -14.03 -9.54 19.35
CA GLY A 263 -14.41 -9.12 20.71
C GLY A 263 -13.58 -7.94 21.26
N LEU A 264 -12.36 -7.71 20.78
CA LEU A 264 -11.50 -6.60 21.25
C LEU A 264 -11.79 -5.25 20.57
N VAL A 265 -12.26 -5.31 19.33
CA VAL A 265 -12.60 -4.13 18.51
C VAL A 265 -14.04 -4.19 18.01
N HIS A 266 -14.47 -5.35 17.52
CA HIS A 266 -15.85 -5.57 17.05
C HIS A 266 -16.37 -6.89 17.60
N PRO A 267 -17.64 -6.97 18.04
CA PRO A 267 -18.17 -8.15 18.73
C PRO A 267 -18.15 -9.44 17.88
N SER A 268 -18.36 -9.33 16.57
CA SER A 268 -18.48 -10.49 15.66
C SER A 268 -17.55 -10.49 14.45
N ARG A 269 -16.64 -9.52 14.33
CA ARG A 269 -15.75 -9.39 13.16
C ARG A 269 -14.32 -9.26 13.64
N GLY A 270 -13.41 -10.01 13.04
CA GLY A 270 -11.99 -9.87 13.33
C GLY A 270 -11.35 -8.77 12.49
N ILE A 271 -10.04 -8.71 12.54
CA ILE A 271 -9.23 -7.70 11.87
C ILE A 271 -8.37 -8.38 10.80
N SER A 272 -8.27 -7.74 9.64
CA SER A 272 -7.43 -8.19 8.54
C SER A 272 -6.51 -7.12 8.00
N VAL A 273 -5.33 -7.57 7.60
CA VAL A 273 -4.32 -6.74 6.93
C VAL A 273 -4.67 -6.61 5.46
N ARG A 274 -4.81 -5.37 4.99
CA ARG A 274 -5.06 -5.05 3.58
C ARG A 274 -3.76 -5.00 2.79
N MET A 275 -3.79 -5.58 1.59
CA MET A 275 -2.63 -5.67 0.68
C MET A 275 -1.38 -6.24 1.37
N PRO A 276 -1.49 -7.38 2.08
CA PRO A 276 -0.38 -7.89 2.86
C PRO A 276 0.74 -8.41 1.95
N ARG A 277 1.98 -8.17 2.37
CA ARG A 277 3.20 -8.57 1.68
C ARG A 277 4.14 -9.23 2.66
N TYR A 278 4.72 -10.35 2.25
CA TYR A 278 5.85 -10.94 2.94
C TYR A 278 7.07 -10.04 2.82
N ILE A 279 7.76 -9.83 3.94
CA ILE A 279 9.01 -9.07 4.01
C ILE A 279 10.20 -10.02 4.20
N ARG A 280 10.15 -10.89 5.23
CA ARG A 280 11.21 -11.86 5.54
C ARG A 280 10.74 -12.89 6.57
N SER A 281 11.42 -14.02 6.63
CA SER A 281 11.30 -14.99 7.73
C SER A 281 11.94 -14.45 9.02
N ARG A 282 11.40 -14.89 10.15
CA ARG A 282 11.81 -14.54 11.51
C ARG A 282 12.20 -15.82 12.27
N PRO A 283 13.36 -16.44 11.95
CA PRO A 283 13.84 -17.61 12.67
C PRO A 283 14.21 -17.29 14.12
N ASP A 284 14.31 -16.00 14.46
CA ASP A 284 14.53 -15.48 15.81
C ASP A 284 13.29 -15.57 16.71
N ARG A 285 12.13 -16.01 16.19
CA ARG A 285 10.88 -16.08 16.93
C ARG A 285 10.25 -17.46 16.86
N SER A 286 9.70 -17.91 17.98
CA SER A 286 8.80 -19.05 18.04
C SER A 286 7.39 -18.64 17.56
N PRO A 287 6.56 -19.59 17.10
CA PRO A 287 5.16 -19.33 16.75
C PRO A 287 4.36 -18.64 17.87
N GLU A 288 4.62 -18.99 19.13
CA GLU A 288 3.96 -18.42 20.31
C GLU A 288 4.44 -16.98 20.61
N ASP A 289 5.66 -16.61 20.18
CA ASP A 289 6.23 -15.26 20.28
C ASP A 289 5.88 -14.35 19.08
N CYS A 290 4.96 -14.78 18.20
CA CYS A 290 4.48 -13.96 17.11
C CYS A 290 3.58 -12.80 17.62
N SER A 291 3.18 -11.90 16.73
CA SER A 291 2.27 -10.80 17.09
C SER A 291 0.97 -11.36 17.65
N THR A 292 0.45 -10.69 18.68
CA THR A 292 -0.75 -11.13 19.38
C THR A 292 -2.04 -10.51 18.84
N ALA A 293 -3.19 -11.09 19.18
CA ALA A 293 -4.49 -10.48 18.91
C ALA A 293 -4.61 -9.05 19.49
N THR A 294 -4.03 -8.82 20.68
CA THR A 294 -3.98 -7.50 21.32
C THR A 294 -3.11 -6.50 20.54
N ASP A 295 -1.99 -6.95 19.96
CA ASP A 295 -1.15 -6.12 19.09
C ASP A 295 -1.92 -5.69 17.84
N VAL A 296 -2.62 -6.63 17.19
CA VAL A 296 -3.45 -6.36 16.01
C VAL A 296 -4.55 -5.35 16.34
N ALA A 297 -5.24 -5.52 17.48
CA ALA A 297 -6.26 -4.59 17.95
C ALA A 297 -5.68 -3.18 18.23
N SER A 298 -4.49 -3.12 18.84
CA SER A 298 -3.81 -1.87 19.19
C SER A 298 -3.42 -1.10 17.93
N LEU A 299 -2.85 -1.78 16.92
CA LEU A 299 -2.53 -1.18 15.63
C LEU A 299 -3.78 -0.66 14.91
N PHE A 300 -4.89 -1.40 14.95
CA PHE A 300 -6.16 -0.97 14.34
C PHE A 300 -6.70 0.31 15.00
N LYS A 301 -6.69 0.38 16.34
CA LYS A 301 -7.12 1.58 17.08
C LYS A 301 -6.21 2.77 16.79
N ALA A 302 -4.90 2.55 16.72
CA ALA A 302 -3.92 3.59 16.37
C ALA A 302 -4.11 4.12 14.94
N GLN A 303 -4.53 3.27 14.00
CA GLN A 303 -4.89 3.69 12.64
C GLN A 303 -6.15 4.55 12.63
N THR A 304 -7.18 4.17 13.39
CA THR A 304 -8.49 4.86 13.41
C THR A 304 -8.39 6.24 14.04
N ARG A 305 -7.64 6.40 15.14
CA ARG A 305 -7.41 7.71 15.76
C ARG A 305 -6.75 8.72 14.81
N LYS A 306 -5.92 8.27 13.86
CA LYS A 306 -5.35 9.16 12.83
C LYS A 306 -6.41 9.66 11.85
N MET A 307 -7.48 8.90 11.62
CA MET A 307 -8.60 9.32 10.77
C MET A 307 -9.53 10.31 11.50
N GLU A 308 -9.78 10.13 12.79
CA GLU A 308 -10.65 11.03 13.58
C GLU A 308 -10.00 12.39 13.86
N VAL A 309 -8.68 12.45 14.13
CA VAL A 309 -7.99 13.73 14.34
C VAL A 309 -8.02 14.63 13.09
N SER A 310 -8.24 14.07 11.89
CA SER A 310 -8.43 14.85 10.66
C SER A 310 -9.85 15.39 10.44
N SER A 311 -10.86 14.95 11.21
CA SER A 311 -12.25 15.41 11.07
C SER A 311 -12.64 16.53 12.05
N ASP A 312 -11.94 16.69 13.17
CA ASP A 312 -12.31 17.68 14.21
C ASP A 312 -11.65 19.06 14.01
N GLY A 313 -11.11 19.32 12.82
CA GLY A 313 -10.40 20.55 12.48
C GLY A 313 -11.24 21.63 11.83
N GLN A 314 -12.46 21.92 12.32
CA GLN A 314 -13.17 23.21 12.20
C GLN A 314 -14.59 23.09 12.77
N ASP A 315 -14.71 23.12 14.09
CA ASP A 315 -15.92 23.66 14.73
C ASP A 315 -15.58 24.09 16.17
N THR A 316 -15.04 25.31 16.31
CA THR A 316 -15.17 26.10 17.54
C THR A 316 -15.38 27.56 17.18
N SER A 317 -16.66 27.93 17.26
CA SER A 317 -17.27 29.25 17.51
C SER A 317 -16.36 30.39 18.02
N HIS A 318 -16.46 31.58 17.42
CA HIS A 318 -17.29 32.69 17.92
C HIS A 318 -17.29 33.90 16.98
#